data_AF-X6KVD2-F1
#
_entry.id   AF-X6KVD2-F1
#
_cell.length_a   1.000
_cell.length_b   1.000
_cell.length_c   1.000
_cell.angle_alpha   90.00
_cell.angle_beta   90.00
_cell.angle_gamma   90.00
#
_symmetry.space_group_name_H-M   'P 1'
#
loop_
_entity.id
_entity.type
_entity.pdbx_description
1 polymer ?
#
loop_
_entity_poly.entity_id
_entity_poly.type
_entity_poly.pdbx_seq_one_letter_code
_entity_poly.pdbx_strand_id
1 'polypeptide(L)'
;MIFDTANPTGGDWDLGFHDQGNTIIISEDNAHGGTITFDFDTVSDVTSLTVLDVEEEGGSIDLYDLDGELIDSIAIPAAGNNASQDIDINASGVAQMQVTLAGSGAVEDLCSTPLTAGMRPAASTTLPVTTS
;
A
#
# COMPACT_ATOMS: atom_id res chain seq x y z
N MET A 1 -13.57 -1.24 -8.08
CA MET A 1 -14.33 -2.50 -8.22
C MET A 1 -13.84 -3.43 -7.13
N ILE A 2 -14.72 -4.14 -6.42
CA ILE A 2 -14.31 -5.13 -5.40
C ILE A 2 -14.44 -6.50 -6.07
N PHE A 3 -13.34 -7.24 -6.15
CA PHE A 3 -13.27 -8.56 -6.79
C PHE A 3 -13.30 -9.67 -5.72
N ASP A 4 -14.11 -10.69 -5.97
CA ASP A 4 -14.16 -11.92 -5.17
C ASP A 4 -13.23 -12.94 -5.83
N THR A 5 -12.01 -13.03 -5.31
CA THR A 5 -10.96 -13.93 -5.83
C THR A 5 -11.34 -15.41 -5.69
N ALA A 6 -12.26 -15.75 -4.77
CA ALA A 6 -12.73 -17.11 -4.59
C ALA A 6 -13.83 -17.51 -5.60
N ASN A 7 -14.46 -16.54 -6.28
CA ASN A 7 -15.51 -16.77 -7.28
C ASN A 7 -15.32 -15.86 -8.51
N PRO A 8 -14.24 -16.06 -9.31
CA PRO A 8 -13.95 -15.22 -10.47
C PRO A 8 -15.10 -15.28 -11.49
N THR A 9 -15.54 -14.10 -11.96
CA THR A 9 -16.55 -13.98 -13.03
C THR A 9 -16.17 -12.84 -13.95
N GLY A 10 -16.20 -13.08 -15.27
CA GLY A 10 -15.97 -12.01 -16.25
C GLY A 10 -14.96 -12.36 -17.33
N GLY A 11 -14.00 -13.25 -17.05
CA GLY A 11 -12.90 -13.56 -17.99
C GLY A 11 -11.52 -13.63 -17.33
N ASP A 12 -11.43 -13.15 -16.10
CA ASP A 12 -10.34 -13.07 -15.12
C ASP A 12 -9.95 -14.39 -14.43
N TRP A 13 -9.95 -15.50 -15.16
CA TRP A 13 -9.70 -16.83 -14.59
C TRP A 13 -8.27 -17.04 -14.08
N ASP A 14 -7.33 -16.23 -14.55
CA ASP A 14 -5.90 -16.24 -14.22
C ASP A 14 -5.55 -15.41 -12.98
N LEU A 15 -6.50 -14.61 -12.47
CA LEU A 15 -6.34 -13.80 -11.25
C LEU A 15 -7.02 -14.42 -10.01
N GLY A 16 -7.52 -15.66 -10.14
CA GLY A 16 -8.15 -16.39 -9.05
C GLY A 16 -7.13 -16.88 -8.02
N PHE A 17 -7.23 -16.37 -6.80
CA PHE A 17 -6.45 -16.83 -5.66
C PHE A 17 -7.34 -17.55 -4.65
N HIS A 18 -7.07 -18.84 -4.42
CA HIS A 18 -7.97 -19.74 -3.69
C HIS A 18 -8.03 -19.52 -2.17
N ASP A 19 -7.06 -18.81 -1.60
CA ASP A 19 -6.95 -18.56 -0.15
C ASP A 19 -7.12 -17.08 0.23
N GLN A 20 -7.44 -16.23 -0.75
CA GLN A 20 -7.51 -14.78 -0.62
C GLN A 20 -8.95 -14.31 -0.85
N GLY A 21 -9.38 -13.31 -0.10
CA GLY A 21 -10.80 -13.00 0.10
C GLY A 21 -11.31 -11.90 -0.84
N ASN A 22 -11.03 -10.65 -0.47
CA ASN A 22 -11.48 -9.46 -1.18
C ASN A 22 -10.27 -8.67 -1.67
N THR A 23 -10.18 -8.50 -2.99
CA THR A 23 -9.07 -7.80 -3.64
C THR A 23 -9.59 -6.60 -4.43
N ILE A 24 -8.82 -5.50 -4.44
CA ILE A 24 -9.10 -4.35 -5.31
C ILE A 24 -8.25 -4.52 -6.58
N ILE A 25 -8.94 -4.67 -7.71
CA ILE A 25 -8.33 -4.78 -9.05
C ILE A 25 -8.51 -3.47 -9.80
N ILE A 26 -7.43 -2.99 -10.43
CA ILE A 26 -7.42 -1.73 -11.20
C ILE A 26 -7.47 -1.96 -12.71
N SER A 27 -7.31 -3.20 -13.18
CA SER A 27 -7.46 -3.50 -14.61
C SER A 27 -7.52 -4.97 -14.98
N GLU A 28 -8.43 -5.31 -15.90
CA GLU A 28 -8.46 -6.52 -16.72
C GLU A 28 -8.04 -6.14 -18.15
N ASP A 29 -7.25 -7.01 -18.80
CA ASP A 29 -6.79 -7.03 -20.20
C ASP A 29 -6.73 -5.69 -20.96
N ASN A 30 -5.49 -5.30 -21.30
CA ASN A 30 -5.08 -4.13 -22.11
C ASN A 30 -4.98 -2.79 -21.35
N ALA A 31 -4.50 -2.83 -20.10
CA ALA A 31 -4.39 -1.65 -19.25
C ALA A 31 -2.97 -1.09 -19.11
N HIS A 32 -2.87 0.22 -19.22
CA HIS A 32 -1.63 0.99 -19.11
C HIS A 32 -1.29 1.32 -17.64
N GLY A 33 -1.59 0.40 -16.72
CA GLY A 33 -1.45 0.63 -15.29
C GLY A 33 -2.53 1.53 -14.69
N GLY A 34 -2.21 2.11 -13.55
CA GLY A 34 -3.10 3.03 -12.83
C GLY A 34 -2.61 3.33 -11.42
N THR A 35 -3.23 4.34 -10.80
CA THR A 35 -2.95 4.73 -9.42
C THR A 35 -4.16 4.50 -8.54
N ILE A 36 -3.95 3.79 -7.43
CA ILE A 36 -4.90 3.63 -6.32
C ILE A 36 -4.52 4.60 -5.24
N THR A 37 -5.45 5.44 -4.81
CA THR A 37 -5.23 6.36 -3.68
C THR A 37 -6.02 5.90 -2.48
N PHE A 38 -5.33 5.72 -1.36
CA PHE A 38 -5.90 5.49 -0.05
C PHE A 38 -5.73 6.76 0.77
N ASP A 39 -6.84 7.40 1.13
CA ASP A 39 -6.88 8.52 2.06
C ASP A 39 -7.23 7.98 3.46
N PHE A 40 -6.37 8.28 4.45
CA PHE A 40 -6.59 7.85 5.83
C PHE A 40 -7.30 8.94 6.62
N ASP A 41 -8.51 8.65 7.13
CA ASP A 41 -9.28 9.56 7.99
C ASP A 41 -8.52 9.98 9.26
N THR A 42 -7.58 9.14 9.71
CA THR A 42 -6.64 9.43 10.79
C THR A 42 -5.27 8.98 10.34
N VAL A 43 -4.24 9.83 10.55
CA VAL A 43 -2.86 9.47 10.27
C VAL A 43 -2.54 8.10 10.85
N SER A 44 -1.93 7.23 10.06
CA SER A 44 -1.75 5.82 10.40
C SER A 44 -0.30 5.40 10.26
N ASP A 45 0.08 4.39 11.03
CA ASP A 45 1.25 3.58 10.71
C ASP A 45 0.83 2.55 9.66
N VAL A 46 1.59 2.45 8.56
CA VAL A 46 1.36 1.52 7.47
C VAL A 46 2.50 0.51 7.47
N THR A 47 2.18 -0.76 7.68
CA THR A 47 3.20 -1.81 7.87
C THR A 47 3.47 -2.58 6.59
N SER A 48 2.42 -2.98 5.86
CA SER A 48 2.55 -3.82 4.68
C SER A 48 1.35 -3.70 3.74
N LEU A 49 1.57 -4.13 2.50
CA LEU A 49 0.54 -4.32 1.49
C LEU A 49 0.89 -5.57 0.68
N THR A 50 -0.08 -6.43 0.38
CA THR A 50 0.10 -7.51 -0.59
C THR A 50 -0.26 -7.00 -1.98
N VAL A 51 0.59 -7.30 -2.97
CA VAL A 51 0.29 -7.05 -4.38
C VAL A 51 0.31 -8.35 -5.15
N LEU A 52 -0.59 -8.44 -6.12
CA LEU A 52 -0.84 -9.65 -6.90
C LEU A 52 -0.63 -9.36 -8.38
N ASP A 53 -0.05 -10.34 -9.07
CA ASP A 53 0.10 -10.38 -10.53
C ASP A 53 0.74 -9.11 -11.13
N VAL A 54 1.90 -8.72 -10.58
CA VAL A 54 2.70 -7.60 -11.09
C VAL A 54 3.80 -8.15 -12.00
N GLU A 55 3.65 -7.94 -13.31
CA GLU A 55 4.58 -8.43 -14.34
C GLU A 55 5.50 -7.34 -14.90
N GLU A 56 5.09 -6.07 -14.84
CA GLU A 56 5.85 -4.92 -15.33
C GLU A 56 6.63 -4.20 -14.24
N GLU A 57 7.89 -3.84 -14.55
CA GLU A 57 8.69 -2.95 -13.72
C GLU A 57 8.17 -1.51 -13.78
N GLY A 58 8.39 -0.76 -12.69
CA GLY A 58 8.09 0.68 -12.62
C GLY A 58 6.89 1.05 -11.75
N GLY A 59 6.26 0.08 -11.08
CA GLY A 59 5.28 0.37 -10.04
C GLY A 59 5.91 0.93 -8.75
N SER A 60 5.14 1.72 -8.00
CA SER A 60 5.57 2.35 -6.74
C SER A 60 4.45 2.40 -5.70
N ILE A 61 4.86 2.50 -4.43
CA ILE A 61 4.02 2.88 -3.29
C ILE A 61 4.60 4.17 -2.72
N ASP A 62 3.88 5.27 -2.89
CA ASP A 62 4.26 6.60 -2.41
C ASP A 62 3.40 6.97 -1.20
N LEU A 63 4.06 7.40 -0.12
CA LEU A 63 3.42 7.65 1.18
C LEU A 63 3.58 9.12 1.55
N TYR A 64 2.48 9.78 1.91
CA TYR A 64 2.45 11.21 2.19
C TYR A 64 1.93 11.48 3.60
N ASP A 65 2.47 12.52 4.23
CA ASP A 65 1.98 13.03 5.52
C ASP A 65 0.77 13.98 5.35
N LEU A 66 0.30 14.56 6.47
CA LEU A 66 -0.85 15.48 6.48
C LEU A 66 -0.63 16.78 5.70
N ASP A 67 0.63 17.19 5.55
CA ASP A 67 1.01 18.39 4.81
C ASP A 67 1.21 18.10 3.31
N GLY A 68 1.07 16.83 2.91
CA GLY A 68 1.28 16.35 1.55
C GLY A 68 2.75 16.15 1.20
N GLU A 69 3.64 16.10 2.20
CA GLU A 69 5.06 15.84 2.01
C GLU A 69 5.31 14.32 1.89
N LEU A 70 6.19 13.94 0.96
CA LEU A 70 6.53 12.53 0.73
C LEU A 70 7.36 12.00 1.91
N ILE A 71 6.82 11.00 2.60
CA ILE A 71 7.49 10.26 3.68
C ILE A 71 8.45 9.24 3.08
N ASP A 72 7.97 8.41 2.16
CA ASP A 72 8.76 7.35 1.51
C ASP A 72 8.16 6.96 0.15
N SER A 73 9.00 6.35 -0.68
CA SER A 73 8.65 5.83 -2.01
C SER A 73 9.30 4.47 -2.20
N ILE A 74 8.47 3.43 -2.30
CA ILE A 74 8.89 2.04 -2.34
C ILE A 74 8.59 1.48 -3.73
N ALA A 75 9.59 0.91 -4.39
CA ALA A 75 9.40 0.25 -5.67
C ALA A 75 8.66 -1.08 -5.51
N ILE A 76 7.73 -1.37 -6.42
CA ILE A 76 7.05 -2.66 -6.51
C ILE A 76 7.83 -3.54 -7.51
N PRO A 77 8.42 -4.66 -7.07
CA PRO A 77 9.10 -5.58 -7.98
C PRO A 77 8.13 -6.26 -8.95
N ALA A 78 8.58 -6.53 -10.17
CA ALA A 78 7.89 -7.43 -11.08
C ALA A 78 8.12 -8.89 -10.61
N ALA A 79 7.15 -9.45 -9.89
CA ALA A 79 7.23 -10.82 -9.37
C ALA A 79 6.82 -11.88 -10.40
N GLY A 80 6.16 -11.45 -11.49
CA GLY A 80 5.75 -12.29 -12.62
C GLY A 80 4.33 -12.85 -12.48
N ASN A 81 3.94 -13.62 -13.50
CA ASN A 81 2.59 -14.11 -13.68
C ASN A 81 2.04 -14.87 -12.47
N ASN A 82 0.85 -14.49 -12.02
CA ASN A 82 0.11 -15.10 -10.92
C ASN A 82 0.92 -15.14 -9.61
N ALA A 83 1.89 -14.24 -9.46
CA ALA A 83 2.69 -14.12 -8.24
C ALA A 83 1.96 -13.29 -7.19
N SER A 84 2.17 -13.64 -5.93
CA SER A 84 1.76 -12.88 -4.76
C SER A 84 3.02 -12.43 -4.03
N GLN A 85 3.11 -11.16 -3.65
CA GLN A 85 4.22 -10.64 -2.88
C GLN A 85 3.75 -9.66 -1.81
N ASP A 86 4.32 -9.79 -0.61
CA ASP A 86 4.14 -8.83 0.48
C ASP A 86 5.21 -7.76 0.38
N ILE A 87 4.77 -6.50 0.34
CA ILE A 87 5.66 -5.35 0.36
C ILE A 87 5.72 -4.82 1.79
N ASP A 88 6.90 -4.93 2.41
CA ASP A 88 7.20 -4.30 3.69
C ASP A 88 7.29 -2.77 3.51
N ILE A 89 6.46 -2.04 4.23
CA ILE A 89 6.38 -0.57 4.16
C ILE A 89 6.98 0.07 5.40
N ASN A 90 6.50 -0.30 6.59
CA ASN A 90 7.00 0.18 7.89
C ASN A 90 7.13 1.72 8.01
N ALA A 91 6.13 2.46 7.52
CA ALA A 91 6.08 3.92 7.58
C ALA A 91 5.10 4.41 8.66
N SER A 92 5.40 5.55 9.28
CA SER A 92 4.58 6.16 10.34
C SER A 92 4.11 7.54 9.95
N GLY A 93 2.90 7.92 10.39
CA GLY A 93 2.35 9.25 10.16
C GLY A 93 1.75 9.46 8.77
N VAL A 94 1.38 8.37 8.09
CA VAL A 94 0.84 8.38 6.73
C VAL A 94 -0.59 8.91 6.75
N ALA A 95 -0.86 9.97 5.99
CA ALA A 95 -2.19 10.51 5.75
C ALA A 95 -2.76 10.07 4.39
N GLN A 96 -1.89 9.81 3.42
CA GLN A 96 -2.27 9.29 2.10
C GLN A 96 -1.23 8.28 1.60
N MET A 97 -1.70 7.22 0.94
CA MET A 97 -0.86 6.27 0.22
C MET A 97 -1.33 6.18 -1.24
N GLN A 98 -0.40 6.29 -2.18
CA GLN A 98 -0.64 6.07 -3.60
C GLN A 98 0.09 4.83 -4.07
N VAL A 99 -0.65 3.86 -4.61
CA VAL A 99 -0.09 2.65 -5.22
C VAL A 99 -0.22 2.78 -6.72
N THR A 100 0.90 2.91 -7.41
CA THR A 100 0.96 3.02 -8.87
C THR A 100 1.44 1.69 -9.45
N LEU A 101 0.64 1.09 -10.32
CA LEU A 101 1.03 -0.08 -11.10
C LEU A 101 1.40 0.36 -12.52
N ALA A 102 2.49 -0.17 -13.06
CA ALA A 102 2.96 0.13 -14.42
C ALA A 102 2.18 -0.61 -15.52
N GLY A 103 1.58 -1.75 -15.15
CA GLY A 103 0.71 -2.58 -15.99
C GLY A 103 -0.43 -3.15 -15.15
N SER A 104 -0.86 -4.36 -15.46
CA SER A 104 -1.91 -5.02 -14.68
C SER A 104 -1.43 -5.39 -13.28
N GLY A 105 -2.41 -5.72 -12.44
CA GLY A 105 -2.18 -6.21 -11.09
C GLY A 105 -3.28 -5.79 -10.13
N ALA A 106 -3.12 -6.23 -8.89
CA ALA A 106 -4.07 -5.97 -7.83
C ALA A 106 -3.39 -5.71 -6.49
N VAL A 107 -4.16 -5.14 -5.56
CA VAL A 107 -3.73 -4.90 -4.18
C VAL A 107 -4.67 -5.60 -3.20
N GLU A 108 -4.09 -6.19 -2.17
CA GLU A 108 -4.75 -6.94 -1.10
C GLU A 108 -4.08 -6.66 0.24
N ASP A 109 -4.78 -6.96 1.34
CA ASP A 109 -4.25 -7.01 2.71
C ASP A 109 -3.41 -5.78 3.14
N LEU A 110 -3.97 -4.58 2.91
CA LEU A 110 -3.39 -3.35 3.45
C LEU A 110 -3.44 -3.39 4.98
N CYS A 111 -2.27 -3.52 5.60
CA CYS A 111 -2.13 -3.53 7.05
C CYS A 111 -1.73 -2.13 7.57
N SER A 112 -2.63 -1.52 8.34
CA SER A 112 -2.41 -0.20 8.93
C SER A 112 -3.04 -0.09 10.32
N THR A 113 -2.44 0.76 11.15
CA THR A 113 -2.95 1.09 12.48
C THR A 113 -3.06 2.60 12.66
N PRO A 114 -4.27 3.14 12.90
CA PRO A 114 -4.45 4.56 13.17
C PRO A 114 -3.62 5.03 14.37
N LEU A 115 -2.85 6.09 14.18
CA LEU A 115 -2.19 6.77 15.28
C LEU A 115 -3.25 7.39 16.15
N THR A 116 -3.34 6.91 17.40
CA THR A 116 -4.20 7.55 18.38
C THR A 116 -3.65 8.95 18.67
N ALA A 117 -4.48 9.97 18.54
CA ALA A 117 -4.14 11.35 18.87
C ALA A 117 -3.71 11.46 20.35
N GLY A 118 -2.41 11.29 20.60
CA GLY A 118 -1.85 11.12 21.94
C GLY A 118 -0.56 10.30 22.01
N MET A 119 -0.20 9.57 20.94
CA MET A 119 0.98 8.68 20.92
C MET A 119 2.14 9.16 20.02
N ARG A 120 2.22 10.47 19.71
CA ARG A 120 3.48 11.01 19.13
C ARG A 120 4.60 10.71 20.13
N PRO A 121 5.70 10.02 19.74
CA PRO A 121 6.86 9.93 20.61
C PRO A 121 7.28 11.37 20.93
N ALA A 122 7.35 11.70 22.23
CA ALA A 122 7.80 13.00 22.66
C ALA A 122 9.17 13.27 22.02
N ALA A 123 9.27 14.36 21.26
CA ALA A 123 10.56 14.83 20.78
C ALA A 123 11.52 14.85 21.97
N SER A 124 12.63 14.11 21.86
CA SER A 124 13.67 14.00 22.89
C SER A 124 14.22 15.38 23.20
N THR A 125 13.59 16.06 24.16
CA THR A 125 14.04 17.36 24.64
C THR A 125 15.04 17.08 25.73
N THR A 126 16.32 17.00 25.35
CA THR A 126 17.43 17.08 26.31
C THR A 126 17.31 18.41 27.04
N LEU A 127 16.89 18.35 28.31
CA LEU A 127 16.94 19.48 29.23
C LEU A 127 18.42 19.89 29.42
N PRO A 128 18.78 21.19 29.29
CA PRO A 128 20.12 21.61 29.68
C PRO A 128 20.24 21.54 31.20
N VAL A 129 21.23 20.79 31.69
CA VAL A 129 21.62 20.82 33.10
C VAL A 129 22.33 22.15 33.36
N THR A 130 21.78 22.99 34.23
CA THR A 130 22.48 24.16 34.77
C THR A 130 23.03 23.79 36.15
N THR A 131 24.35 23.65 36.24
CA THR A 131 25.04 23.57 37.54
C THR A 131 25.22 24.98 38.10
N SER A 132 24.88 25.15 39.39
CA SER A 132 25.18 26.34 40.20
C SER A 132 26.65 26.36 40.64
#